data_AF-A0A5Y3Q096-F1
#
_entry.id   AF-A0A5Y3Q096-F1
#
_cell.length_a   1.000
_cell.length_b   1.000
_cell.length_c   1.000
_cell.angle_alpha   90.00
_cell.angle_beta   90.00
_cell.angle_gamma   90.00
#
_symmetry.space_group_name_H-M   'P 1'
#
loop_
_entity.id
_entity.type
_entity.pdbx_description
1 polymer ?
#
loop_
_entity_poly.entity_id
_entity_poly.type
_entity_poly.pdbx_seq_one_letter_code
_entity_poly.pdbx_strand_id
1 'polypeptide(L)'
;MKRSDLEKDAAFILKSMSERDYEIPSNKNILKVVFNWLKYVYGIQIVFVFLAFFIYREPGDLNFQMQKIVSLILLSAPFMLVFTLVFIGATYSNVCISLILGEEVKNESILLRIIKKKIGFYSRLLLIVNSLIGFILLWAGEPFIAGLGISWFVTFLMSALFLQGSLSRYMTPAVVSSLSKVKELLSASPK
;
A
#
# COMPACT_ATOMS: atom_id res chain seq x y z
N MET A 1 -19.04 -18.26 -5.52
CA MET A 1 -17.96 -18.47 -6.49
C MET A 1 -17.52 -19.91 -6.35
N LYS A 2 -17.55 -20.70 -7.42
CA LYS A 2 -17.17 -22.12 -7.33
C LYS A 2 -15.65 -22.24 -7.43
N ARG A 3 -15.10 -23.24 -6.76
CA ARG A 3 -13.66 -23.55 -6.78
C ARG A 3 -13.12 -23.69 -8.22
N SER A 4 -13.88 -24.34 -9.10
CA SER A 4 -13.57 -24.54 -10.51
C SER A 4 -13.31 -23.24 -11.28
N ASP A 5 -14.02 -22.17 -10.90
CA ASP A 5 -13.92 -20.87 -11.59
C ASP A 5 -12.62 -20.16 -11.20
N LEU A 6 -12.21 -20.30 -9.94
CA LEU A 6 -10.93 -19.76 -9.44
C LEU A 6 -9.72 -20.50 -10.03
N GLU A 7 -9.81 -21.82 -10.17
CA GLU A 7 -8.73 -22.61 -10.79
C GLU A 7 -8.54 -22.27 -12.27
N LYS A 8 -9.65 -22.11 -13.02
CA LYS A 8 -9.60 -21.65 -14.41
C LYS A 8 -9.03 -20.24 -14.55
N ASP A 9 -9.42 -19.32 -13.67
CA ASP A 9 -8.91 -17.94 -13.67
C ASP A 9 -7.41 -17.87 -13.33
N ALA A 10 -6.96 -18.68 -12.35
CA ALA A 10 -5.54 -18.79 -12.01
C ALA A 10 -4.71 -19.38 -13.18
N ALA A 11 -5.24 -20.41 -13.85
CA ALA A 11 -4.61 -20.99 -15.03
C ALA A 11 -4.55 -19.98 -16.20
N PHE A 12 -5.59 -19.15 -16.38
CA PHE A 12 -5.60 -18.08 -17.37
C PHE A 12 -4.52 -17.03 -17.10
N ILE A 13 -4.37 -16.55 -15.86
CA ILE A 13 -3.31 -15.62 -15.48
C ILE A 13 -1.92 -16.23 -15.79
N LEU A 14 -1.69 -17.47 -15.38
CA LEU A 14 -0.41 -18.15 -15.60
C LEU A 14 -0.09 -18.35 -17.08
N LYS A 15 -1.06 -18.81 -17.87
CA LYS A 15 -0.92 -19.01 -19.31
C LYS A 15 -0.56 -17.69 -20.00
N SER A 16 -1.24 -16.61 -19.63
CA SER A 16 -0.94 -15.28 -20.17
C SER A 16 0.47 -14.78 -19.86
N MET A 17 1.03 -15.16 -18.70
CA MET A 17 2.40 -14.81 -18.32
C MET A 17 3.44 -15.69 -19.00
N SER A 18 3.12 -16.95 -19.32
CA SER A 18 4.01 -17.86 -20.04
C SER A 18 4.07 -17.58 -21.54
N GLU A 19 2.96 -17.13 -22.13
CA GLU A 19 2.85 -16.95 -23.58
C GLU A 19 3.24 -15.53 -24.03
N ARG A 20 3.23 -14.55 -23.13
CA ARG A 20 3.75 -13.21 -23.41
C ARG A 20 5.23 -13.12 -23.08
N ASP A 21 6.00 -12.62 -24.03
CA ASP A 21 7.32 -12.05 -23.76
C ASP A 21 7.13 -10.69 -23.08
N TYR A 22 7.18 -10.68 -21.75
CA TYR A 22 6.96 -9.48 -20.95
C TYR A 22 8.29 -8.79 -20.61
N GLU A 23 8.32 -7.47 -20.77
CA GLU A 23 9.47 -6.68 -20.32
C GLU A 23 9.43 -6.51 -18.81
N ILE A 24 10.54 -6.82 -18.13
CA ILE A 24 10.66 -6.63 -16.68
C ILE A 24 10.63 -5.12 -16.39
N PRO A 25 9.68 -4.62 -15.59
CA PRO A 25 9.52 -3.20 -15.37
C PRO A 25 10.74 -2.61 -14.64
N SER A 26 11.23 -1.48 -15.13
CA SER A 26 12.32 -0.76 -14.46
C SER A 26 11.93 -0.30 -13.05
N ASN A 27 12.92 -0.18 -12.16
CA ASN A 27 12.72 0.31 -10.79
C ASN A 27 12.02 1.67 -10.77
N LYS A 28 12.29 2.53 -11.76
CA LYS A 28 11.64 3.84 -11.91
C LYS A 28 10.12 3.70 -12.10
N ASN A 29 9.68 2.76 -12.93
CA ASN A 29 8.26 2.54 -13.20
C ASN A 29 7.54 1.97 -11.96
N ILE A 30 8.19 1.04 -11.24
CA ILE A 30 7.64 0.47 -10.00
C ILE A 30 7.52 1.56 -8.93
N LEU A 31 8.61 2.28 -8.64
CA LEU A 31 8.63 3.32 -7.62
C LEU A 31 7.67 4.48 -7.94
N LYS A 32 7.46 4.83 -9.20
CA LYS A 32 6.48 5.85 -9.60
C LYS A 32 5.07 5.50 -9.11
N VAL A 33 4.66 4.25 -9.21
CA VAL A 33 3.33 3.79 -8.74
C VAL A 33 3.27 3.84 -7.21
N VAL A 34 4.33 3.42 -6.52
CA VAL A 34 4.40 3.44 -5.06
C VAL A 34 4.36 4.88 -4.51
N PHE A 35 5.18 5.78 -5.05
CA PHE A 35 5.20 7.19 -4.66
C PHE A 35 3.88 7.91 -4.98
N ASN A 36 3.18 7.51 -6.04
CA ASN A 36 1.86 8.06 -6.35
C ASN A 36 0.81 7.74 -5.26
N TRP A 37 1.01 6.68 -4.48
CA TRP A 37 0.20 6.41 -3.28
C TRP A 37 0.72 7.16 -2.05
N LEU A 38 2.04 7.19 -1.83
CA LEU A 38 2.65 7.89 -0.70
C LEU A 38 2.30 9.38 -0.68
N LYS A 39 2.10 10.02 -1.85
CA LYS A 39 1.70 11.43 -1.92
C LYS A 39 0.44 11.73 -1.09
N TYR A 40 -0.52 10.81 -0.99
CA TYR A 40 -1.74 11.00 -0.20
C TYR A 40 -1.45 10.93 1.30
N VAL A 41 -0.59 9.98 1.71
CA VAL A 41 -0.16 9.81 3.11
C VAL A 41 0.59 11.05 3.59
N TYR A 42 1.59 11.50 2.81
CA TYR A 42 2.33 12.73 3.10
C TYR A 42 1.46 13.98 3.02
N GLY A 43 0.50 14.02 2.08
CA GLY A 43 -0.47 15.11 1.98
C GLY A 43 -1.28 15.27 3.27
N ILE A 44 -1.79 14.16 3.83
CA ILE A 44 -2.51 14.18 5.11
C ILE A 44 -1.59 14.62 6.26
N GLN A 45 -0.35 14.10 6.33
CA GLN A 45 0.62 14.53 7.34
C GLN A 45 0.82 16.05 7.31
N ILE A 46 1.07 16.61 6.12
CA ILE A 46 1.27 18.04 5.92
C ILE A 46 0.02 18.83 6.34
N VAL A 47 -1.18 18.37 5.97
CA VAL A 47 -2.45 19.02 6.38
C VAL A 47 -2.55 19.08 7.91
N PHE A 48 -2.26 18.00 8.63
CA PHE A 48 -2.32 18.00 10.09
C PHE A 48 -1.25 18.88 10.74
N VAL A 49 -0.05 18.96 10.17
CA VAL A 49 1.00 19.90 10.61
C VAL A 49 0.52 21.35 10.44
N PHE A 50 -0.09 21.68 9.30
CA PHE A 50 -0.66 23.02 9.07
C PHE A 50 -1.83 23.33 10.01
N LEU A 51 -2.73 22.36 10.23
CA LEU A 51 -3.84 22.54 11.19
C LEU A 51 -3.32 22.78 12.61
N ALA A 52 -2.27 22.06 13.04
CA ALA A 52 -1.64 22.26 14.34
C ALA A 52 -1.11 23.70 14.47
N PHE A 53 -0.45 24.22 13.42
CA PHE A 53 0.04 25.59 13.38
C PHE A 53 -1.09 26.63 13.54
N PHE A 54 -2.24 26.44 12.86
CA PHE A 54 -3.35 27.39 12.97
C PHE A 54 -4.05 27.32 14.33
N ILE A 55 -4.21 26.13 14.91
CA ILE A 55 -4.92 25.91 16.17
C ILE A 55 -4.08 26.39 17.36
N TYR A 56 -2.78 26.08 17.40
CA TYR A 56 -1.87 26.40 18.50
C TYR A 56 -1.09 27.71 18.28
N ARG A 57 -1.67 28.61 17.49
CA ARG A 57 -1.04 29.89 17.14
C ARG A 57 -0.97 30.83 18.36
N GLU A 58 0.22 31.01 18.91
CA GLU A 58 0.49 32.03 19.94
C GLU A 58 0.70 33.44 19.33
N PRO A 59 0.08 34.50 19.86
CA PRO A 59 0.28 35.86 19.35
C PRO A 59 1.69 36.38 19.67
N GLY A 60 2.44 36.83 18.66
CA GLY A 60 3.55 37.78 18.86
C GLY A 60 4.92 37.44 18.26
N ASP A 61 5.21 36.19 17.91
CA ASP A 61 6.52 35.85 17.33
C ASP A 61 6.42 34.83 16.18
N LEU A 62 6.48 35.34 14.95
CA LEU A 62 6.46 34.51 13.74
C LEU A 62 7.67 33.58 13.68
N ASN A 63 8.84 33.98 14.18
CA ASN A 63 10.04 33.16 14.15
C ASN A 63 9.92 31.97 15.09
N PHE A 64 9.39 32.18 16.28
CA PHE A 64 9.12 31.10 17.24
C PHE A 64 8.13 30.07 16.69
N GLN A 65 7.07 30.51 16.00
CA GLN A 65 6.12 29.58 15.38
C GLN A 65 6.71 28.81 14.19
N MET A 66 7.56 29.45 13.39
CA MET A 66 8.25 28.76 12.31
C MET A 66 9.22 27.70 12.86
N GLN A 67 9.92 27.99 13.97
CA GLN A 67 10.74 27.01 14.68
C GLN A 67 9.90 25.82 15.18
N LYS A 68 8.71 26.06 15.74
CA LYS A 68 7.78 24.99 16.14
C LYS A 68 7.40 24.08 14.98
N ILE A 69 7.01 24.63 13.83
CA ILE A 69 6.69 23.82 12.64
C ILE A 69 7.89 22.98 12.20
N VAL A 70 9.07 23.59 12.10
CA VAL A 70 10.30 22.88 11.70
C VAL A 70 10.61 21.76 12.70
N SER A 71 10.47 22.01 14.00
CA SER A 71 10.68 20.99 15.03
C SER A 71 9.70 19.82 14.90
N LEU A 72 8.44 20.10 14.57
CA LEU A 72 7.38 19.11 14.44
C LEU A 72 7.55 18.26 13.17
N ILE A 73 7.98 18.88 12.07
CA ILE A 73 8.37 18.17 10.84
C ILE A 73 9.58 17.28 11.13
N LEU A 74 10.63 17.81 11.74
CA LEU A 74 11.85 17.05 12.08
C LEU A 74 11.53 15.87 13.00
N LEU A 75 10.65 16.04 13.97
CA LEU A 75 10.24 14.98 14.88
C LEU A 75 9.39 13.90 14.16
N SER A 76 8.56 14.30 13.19
CA SER A 76 7.75 13.37 12.40
C SER A 76 8.52 12.61 11.31
N ALA A 77 9.62 13.20 10.82
CA ALA A 77 10.34 12.70 9.65
C ALA A 77 10.90 11.28 9.81
N PRO A 78 11.52 10.88 10.93
CA PRO A 78 12.00 9.50 11.13
C PRO A 78 10.88 8.47 11.04
N PHE A 79 9.72 8.76 11.66
CA PHE A 79 8.58 7.84 11.65
C PHE A 79 7.99 7.69 10.25
N MET A 80 7.86 8.80 9.51
CA MET A 80 7.42 8.79 8.12
C MET A 80 8.41 8.06 7.20
N LEU A 81 9.71 8.18 7.46
CA LEU A 81 10.75 7.47 6.72
C LEU A 81 10.63 5.96 6.95
N VAL A 82 10.50 5.52 8.21
CA VAL A 82 10.31 4.10 8.55
C VAL A 82 9.05 3.54 7.87
N PHE A 83 7.92 4.25 7.97
CA PHE A 83 6.68 3.88 7.28
C PHE A 83 6.90 3.74 5.77
N THR A 84 7.58 4.70 5.14
CA THR A 84 7.84 4.70 3.71
C THR A 84 8.69 3.52 3.26
N LEU A 85 9.75 3.19 3.99
CA LEU A 85 10.60 2.03 3.68
C LEU A 85 9.80 0.72 3.77
N VAL A 86 8.99 0.57 4.81
CA VAL A 86 8.14 -0.62 5.01
C VAL A 86 7.06 -0.70 3.92
N PHE A 87 6.45 0.42 3.56
CA PHE A 87 5.45 0.50 2.50
C PHE A 87 6.05 0.12 1.14
N ILE A 88 7.23 0.64 0.80
CA ILE A 88 7.96 0.27 -0.43
C ILE A 88 8.25 -1.24 -0.40
N GLY A 89 8.87 -1.75 0.67
CA GLY A 89 9.21 -3.17 0.78
C GLY A 89 8.01 -4.10 0.63
N ALA A 90 6.87 -3.75 1.23
CA ALA A 90 5.65 -4.55 1.16
C ALA A 90 4.92 -4.47 -0.20
N THR A 91 5.06 -3.37 -0.94
CA THR A 91 4.31 -3.15 -2.19
C THR A 91 5.13 -3.41 -3.44
N TYR A 92 6.47 -3.39 -3.37
CA TYR A 92 7.36 -3.46 -4.53
C TYR A 92 7.08 -4.68 -5.42
N SER A 93 7.09 -5.88 -4.85
CA SER A 93 6.86 -7.13 -5.59
C SER A 93 5.44 -7.18 -6.19
N ASN A 94 4.45 -6.76 -5.43
CA ASN A 94 3.04 -6.72 -5.85
C ASN A 94 2.82 -5.76 -7.03
N VAL A 95 3.47 -4.59 -6.99
CA VAL A 95 3.44 -3.61 -8.09
C VAL A 95 4.18 -4.14 -9.32
N CYS A 96 5.32 -4.81 -9.14
CA CYS A 96 6.05 -5.44 -10.23
C CYS A 96 5.17 -6.47 -10.98
N ILE A 97 4.53 -7.40 -10.26
CA ILE A 97 3.59 -8.37 -10.84
C ILE A 97 2.44 -7.64 -11.55
N SER A 98 1.86 -6.61 -10.91
CA SER A 98 0.80 -5.83 -11.53
C SER A 98 1.23 -5.09 -12.79
N LEU A 99 2.51 -4.75 -12.97
CA LEU A 99 2.97 -4.07 -14.19
C LEU A 99 3.23 -5.05 -15.33
N ILE A 100 3.67 -6.27 -15.00
CA ILE A 100 3.92 -7.36 -15.96
C ILE A 100 2.61 -7.90 -16.54
N LEU A 101 1.55 -7.96 -15.73
CA LEU A 101 0.26 -8.48 -16.18
C LEU A 101 -0.33 -7.62 -17.31
N GLY A 102 -0.72 -8.29 -18.41
CA GLY A 102 -1.39 -7.66 -19.53
C GLY A 102 -2.72 -7.02 -19.14
N GLU A 103 -3.12 -5.96 -19.84
CA GLU A 103 -4.38 -5.24 -19.56
C GLU A 103 -5.62 -6.13 -19.73
N GLU A 104 -5.59 -7.08 -20.67
CA GLU A 104 -6.62 -8.10 -20.85
C GLU A 104 -6.84 -8.91 -19.56
N VAL A 105 -5.75 -9.48 -19.02
CA VAL A 105 -5.77 -10.27 -17.78
C VAL A 105 -6.24 -9.43 -16.60
N LYS A 106 -5.76 -8.19 -16.49
CA LYS A 106 -6.15 -7.24 -15.45
C LYS A 106 -7.64 -6.90 -15.43
N ASN A 107 -8.31 -6.97 -16.59
CA ASN A 107 -9.70 -6.60 -16.77
C ASN A 107 -10.62 -7.82 -16.68
N GLU A 108 -10.21 -8.95 -17.24
CA GLU A 108 -11.01 -10.18 -17.31
C GLU A 108 -10.89 -11.04 -16.05
N SER A 109 -9.73 -11.05 -15.39
CA SER A 109 -9.52 -11.91 -14.23
C SER A 109 -10.43 -11.54 -13.05
N ILE A 110 -11.16 -12.55 -12.58
CA ILE A 110 -12.03 -12.46 -11.41
C ILE A 110 -11.18 -12.29 -10.14
N LEU A 111 -10.09 -13.04 -10.02
CA LEU A 111 -9.19 -13.02 -8.87
C LEU A 111 -8.47 -11.66 -8.74
N LEU A 112 -7.95 -11.11 -9.84
CA LEU A 112 -7.36 -9.77 -9.84
C LEU A 112 -8.40 -8.69 -9.50
N ARG A 113 -9.63 -8.82 -9.98
CA ARG A 113 -10.72 -7.90 -9.64
C ARG A 113 -11.04 -7.92 -8.15
N ILE A 114 -11.08 -9.10 -7.52
CA ILE A 114 -11.28 -9.24 -6.07
C ILE A 114 -10.12 -8.61 -5.29
N ILE A 115 -8.87 -8.91 -5.69
CA ILE A 115 -7.67 -8.36 -5.07
C ILE A 115 -7.68 -6.83 -5.15
N LYS A 116 -7.88 -6.26 -6.36
CA LYS A 116 -7.98 -4.80 -6.57
C LYS A 116 -9.07 -4.17 -5.69
N LYS A 117 -10.25 -4.78 -5.62
CA LYS A 117 -11.36 -4.28 -4.79
C LYS A 117 -11.01 -4.28 -3.30
N LYS A 118 -10.36 -5.34 -2.80
CA LYS A 118 -9.93 -5.44 -1.41
C LYS A 118 -8.81 -4.46 -1.09
N ILE A 119 -7.77 -4.38 -1.92
CA ILE A 119 -6.70 -3.38 -1.78
C ILE A 119 -7.31 -1.98 -1.73
N GLY A 120 -8.18 -1.62 -2.70
CA GLY A 120 -8.84 -0.31 -2.71
C GLY A 120 -9.75 -0.04 -1.50
N PHE A 121 -10.34 -1.07 -0.89
CA PHE A 121 -11.07 -0.93 0.38
C PHE A 121 -10.12 -0.65 1.54
N TYR A 122 -9.11 -1.49 1.76
CA TYR A 122 -8.16 -1.33 2.87
C TYR A 122 -7.31 -0.06 2.73
N SER A 123 -6.94 0.35 1.52
CA SER A 123 -6.24 1.62 1.28
C SER A 123 -7.11 2.83 1.65
N ARG A 124 -8.41 2.82 1.31
CA ARG A 124 -9.32 3.90 1.73
C ARG A 124 -9.54 3.90 3.24
N LEU A 125 -9.72 2.72 3.84
CA LEU A 125 -9.85 2.57 5.28
C LEU A 125 -8.61 3.10 6.01
N LEU A 126 -7.41 2.81 5.50
CA LEU A 126 -6.14 3.32 6.03
C LEU A 126 -6.12 4.86 6.06
N LEU A 127 -6.54 5.52 4.98
CA LEU A 127 -6.59 6.98 4.93
C LEU A 127 -7.62 7.54 5.93
N ILE A 128 -8.81 6.95 6.02
CA ILE A 128 -9.87 7.39 6.93
C ILE A 128 -9.44 7.24 8.39
N VAL A 129 -8.93 6.07 8.77
CA VAL A 129 -8.49 5.79 10.15
C VAL A 129 -7.36 6.73 10.57
N ASN A 130 -6.35 6.94 9.72
CA ASN A 130 -5.27 7.87 10.06
C ASN A 130 -5.74 9.33 10.10
N SER A 131 -6.73 9.71 9.29
CA SER A 131 -7.33 11.03 9.40
C SER A 131 -8.04 11.22 10.74
N LEU A 132 -8.82 10.22 11.19
CA LEU A 132 -9.46 10.25 12.51
C LEU A 132 -8.42 10.31 13.64
N ILE A 133 -7.36 9.51 13.56
CA ILE A 133 -6.27 9.56 14.54
C ILE A 133 -5.60 10.93 14.54
N GLY A 134 -5.37 11.53 13.37
CA GLY A 134 -4.85 12.89 13.26
C GLY A 134 -5.70 13.92 14.00
N PHE A 135 -7.04 13.85 13.91
CA PHE A 135 -7.93 14.73 14.69
C PHE A 135 -7.84 14.48 16.20
N ILE A 136 -7.74 13.22 16.63
CA ILE A 136 -7.55 12.88 18.04
C ILE A 136 -6.21 13.43 18.57
N LEU A 137 -5.14 13.30 17.78
CA LEU A 137 -3.82 13.84 18.13
C LEU A 137 -3.84 15.37 18.17
N LEU A 138 -4.57 16.02 17.26
CA LEU A 138 -4.77 17.48 17.30
C LEU A 138 -5.49 17.91 18.56
N TRP A 139 -6.44 17.13 19.05
CA TRP A 139 -7.13 17.43 20.30
C TRP A 139 -6.21 17.23 21.51
N ALA A 140 -5.33 16.22 21.47
CA ALA A 140 -4.45 15.88 22.58
C ALA A 140 -3.34 16.92 22.82
N GLY A 141 -2.86 17.57 21.76
CA GLY A 141 -1.83 18.61 21.87
C GLY A 141 -0.92 18.70 20.65
N GLU A 142 -0.33 19.88 20.44
CA GLU A 142 0.62 20.16 19.35
C GLU A 142 1.71 19.08 19.16
N PRO A 143 2.49 18.65 20.17
CA PRO A 143 3.59 17.70 19.95
C PRO A 143 3.13 16.30 19.52
N PHE A 144 1.89 15.92 19.82
CA PHE A 144 1.37 14.59 19.50
C PHE A 144 1.18 14.38 17.99
N ILE A 145 1.08 15.44 17.20
CA ILE A 145 0.96 15.37 15.73
C ILE A 145 2.19 14.75 15.08
N ALA A 146 3.37 14.89 15.68
CA ALA A 146 4.56 14.20 15.19
C ALA A 146 4.41 12.67 15.26
N GLY A 147 3.59 12.16 16.19
CA GLY A 147 3.27 10.75 16.34
C GLY A 147 2.36 10.16 15.24
N LEU A 148 1.80 10.99 14.36
CA LEU A 148 0.96 10.52 13.25
C LEU A 148 1.72 9.57 12.31
N GLY A 149 3.04 9.73 12.16
CA GLY A 149 3.89 8.79 11.41
C GLY A 149 3.89 7.37 11.99
N ILE A 150 3.85 7.23 13.32
CA ILE A 150 3.73 5.93 13.99
C ILE A 150 2.36 5.31 13.71
N SER A 151 1.30 6.11 13.73
CA SER A 151 -0.05 5.67 13.37
C SER A 151 -0.09 5.08 11.97
N TRP A 152 0.53 5.75 10.98
CA TRP A 152 0.59 5.23 9.60
C TRP A 152 1.23 3.85 9.54
N PHE A 153 2.34 3.66 10.26
CA PHE A 153 3.03 2.37 10.34
C PHE A 153 2.15 1.27 10.96
N VAL A 154 1.58 1.51 12.14
CA VAL A 154 0.77 0.51 12.86
C VAL A 154 -0.49 0.16 12.09
N THR A 155 -1.22 1.16 11.60
CA THR A 155 -2.45 0.94 10.85
C THR A 155 -2.21 0.27 9.50
N PHE A 156 -1.07 0.51 8.86
CA PHE A 156 -0.66 -0.20 7.65
C PHE A 156 -0.38 -1.68 7.92
N LEU A 157 0.37 -2.00 8.98
CA LEU A 157 0.61 -3.40 9.37
C LEU A 157 -0.71 -4.12 9.63
N MET A 158 -1.61 -3.52 10.40
CA MET A 158 -2.93 -4.10 10.66
C MET A 158 -3.73 -4.30 9.36
N SER A 159 -3.72 -3.30 8.47
CA SER A 159 -4.40 -3.40 7.17
C SER A 159 -3.81 -4.50 6.29
N ALA A 160 -2.50 -4.65 6.29
CA ALA A 160 -1.81 -5.72 5.55
C ALA A 160 -2.18 -7.11 6.10
N LEU A 161 -2.20 -7.29 7.42
CA LEU A 161 -2.61 -8.53 8.06
C LEU A 161 -4.07 -8.88 7.76
N PHE A 162 -4.99 -7.91 7.85
CA PHE A 162 -6.39 -8.13 7.51
C PHE A 162 -6.58 -8.39 6.02
N LEU A 163 -5.83 -7.71 5.14
CA LEU A 163 -5.86 -7.99 3.71
C LEU A 163 -5.44 -9.43 3.44
N GLN A 164 -4.30 -9.87 4.00
CA GLN A 164 -3.81 -11.25 3.89
C GLN A 164 -4.83 -12.27 4.43
N GLY A 165 -5.37 -12.04 5.64
CA GLY A 165 -6.40 -12.90 6.21
C GLY A 165 -7.71 -12.92 5.42
N SER A 166 -8.04 -11.82 4.73
CA SER A 166 -9.22 -11.76 3.85
C SER A 166 -8.99 -12.43 2.49
N LEU A 167 -7.72 -12.53 2.05
CA LEU A 167 -7.31 -13.17 0.80
C LEU A 167 -7.05 -14.68 0.98
N SER A 168 -6.69 -15.13 2.18
CA SER A 168 -6.43 -16.56 2.47
C SER A 168 -7.60 -17.47 2.11
N ARG A 169 -8.84 -16.98 2.22
CA ARG A 169 -10.06 -17.70 1.82
C ARG A 169 -10.12 -18.03 0.32
N TYR A 170 -9.39 -17.29 -0.51
CA TYR A 170 -9.34 -17.48 -1.95
C TYR A 170 -8.08 -18.25 -2.40
N MET A 171 -7.02 -18.24 -1.59
CA MET A 171 -5.77 -18.99 -1.79
C MET A 171 -5.86 -20.38 -1.14
N THR A 172 -6.81 -21.20 -1.59
CA THR A 172 -6.93 -22.58 -1.08
C THR A 172 -5.71 -23.44 -1.46
N PRO A 173 -5.36 -24.48 -0.68
CA PRO A 173 -4.21 -25.35 -0.98
C PRO A 173 -4.20 -25.93 -2.40
N ALA A 174 -5.38 -26.15 -2.99
CA ALA A 174 -5.53 -26.60 -4.37
C ALA A 174 -5.14 -25.52 -5.40
N VAL A 175 -5.48 -24.25 -5.17
CA VAL A 175 -5.05 -23.14 -6.04
C VAL A 175 -3.54 -22.94 -5.94
N VAL A 176 -2.98 -23.05 -4.73
CA VAL A 176 -1.52 -23.01 -4.51
C VAL A 176 -0.83 -24.20 -5.18
N SER A 177 -1.42 -25.40 -5.11
CA SER A 177 -0.91 -26.59 -5.78
C SER A 177 -1.02 -26.51 -7.31
N SER A 178 -2.08 -25.92 -7.86
CA SER A 178 -2.17 -25.68 -9.30
C SER A 178 -1.15 -24.64 -9.76
N LEU A 179 -0.94 -23.57 -8.99
CA LEU A 179 0.14 -22.61 -9.24
C LEU A 179 1.52 -23.28 -9.17
N SER A 180 1.74 -24.20 -8.21
CA SER A 180 3.01 -24.94 -8.07
C SER A 180 3.23 -25.94 -9.20
N LYS A 181 2.20 -26.68 -9.60
CA LYS A 181 2.27 -27.63 -10.72
C LYS A 181 2.52 -26.94 -12.05
N VAL A 182 1.91 -25.78 -12.27
CA VAL A 182 2.21 -24.98 -13.47
C VAL A 182 3.61 -24.39 -13.39
N LYS A 183 4.08 -23.95 -12.21
CA LYS A 183 5.49 -23.56 -12.01
C LYS A 183 6.45 -24.71 -12.33
N GLU A 184 6.15 -25.93 -11.88
CA GLU A 184 6.93 -27.13 -12.19
C GLU A 184 6.94 -27.41 -13.69
N LEU A 185 5.78 -27.38 -14.36
CA LEU A 185 5.66 -27.57 -15.81
C LEU A 185 6.41 -26.49 -16.62
N LEU A 186 6.38 -25.23 -16.17
CA LEU A 186 7.13 -24.13 -16.79
C LEU A 186 8.64 -24.22 -16.53
N SER A 187 9.05 -24.70 -15.36
CA SER A 187 10.47 -24.93 -15.03
C SER A 187 11.05 -26.19 -15.68
N ALA A 188 10.18 -27.12 -16.09
CA ALA A 188 10.54 -28.35 -16.78
C ALA A 188 10.61 -28.18 -18.31
N SER A 189 10.35 -26.97 -18.84
CA SER A 189 10.64 -26.69 -20.25
C SER A 189 12.15 -26.81 -20.47
N PRO A 190 12.62 -27.70 -21.38
CA PRO A 190 14.04 -27.89 -21.59
C PRO A 190 14.67 -26.61 -22.15
N LYS A 191 15.89 -26.32 -21.70
CA LYS A 191 16.78 -25.33 -22.33
C LYS A 191 17.05 -25.70 -23.79
#